data_AF-A0A7X9DGB8-F1
#
_entry.id   AF-A0A7X9DGB8-F1
#
_cell.length_a   1.000
_cell.length_b   1.000
_cell.length_c   1.000
_cell.angle_alpha   90.00
_cell.angle_beta   90.00
_cell.angle_gamma   90.00
#
_symmetry.space_group_name_H-M   'P 1'
#
loop_
_entity.id
_entity.type
_entity.pdbx_description
1 polymer ?
#
loop_
_entity_poly.entity_id
_entity_poly.type
_entity_poly.pdbx_seq_one_letter_code
_entity_poly.pdbx_strand_id
1 'polypeptide(L)'
;MQFALGLKIAQDNSDIQIRFEKPFKDQYVDIVIFNHEIIGVELKYKTSELEFTDKHNSETFHLKEHAAIDLGRFDVIQDIQKLEQLVSSNQITKGYVLFVTNCSTYWTNQAYKGSDQALDTAFRLIDKRVLSGTLKWHSNVKVSTCGKKRINGIELKGSYQVNWKDLVDLGCNNGVYRYMIIEIPPEQH
;
A
#
# COMPACT_ATOMS: atom_id res chain seq x y z
N MET A 1 3.89 12.31 -5.39
CA MET A 1 3.95 11.78 -4.00
C MET A 1 5.36 11.36 -3.63
N GLN A 2 5.99 10.39 -4.31
CA GLN A 2 7.31 9.85 -3.93
C GLN A 2 8.42 10.90 -3.80
N PHE A 3 8.60 11.77 -4.80
CA PHE A 3 9.65 12.80 -4.76
C PHE A 3 9.44 13.80 -3.62
N ALA A 4 8.19 14.23 -3.41
CA ALA A 4 7.87 15.16 -2.31
C ALA A 4 8.15 14.54 -0.93
N LEU A 5 7.76 13.27 -0.73
CA LEU A 5 8.05 12.54 0.50
C LEU A 5 9.56 12.37 0.69
N GLY A 6 10.28 11.88 -0.32
CA GLY A 6 11.72 11.69 -0.23
C GLY A 6 12.46 13.01 0.04
N LEU A 7 12.13 14.09 -0.68
CA LEU A 7 12.72 15.40 -0.43
C LEU A 7 12.44 15.88 1.00
N LYS A 8 11.22 15.70 1.51
CA LYS A 8 10.88 16.08 2.89
C LYS A 8 11.71 15.29 3.91
N ILE A 9 11.85 13.97 3.74
CA ILE A 9 12.68 13.14 4.62
C ILE A 9 14.15 13.60 4.59
N ALA A 10 14.70 13.92 3.40
CA ALA A 10 16.08 14.41 3.28
C ALA A 10 16.29 15.82 3.87
N GLN A 11 15.28 16.69 3.79
CA GLN A 11 15.35 18.02 4.41
C GLN A 11 15.41 17.95 5.93
N ASP A 12 14.70 16.98 6.52
CA ASP A 12 14.61 16.83 7.97
C ASP A 12 15.78 16.02 8.55
N ASN A 13 16.65 15.41 7.72
CA ASN A 13 17.77 14.57 8.16
C ASN A 13 19.01 14.81 7.30
N SER A 14 20.05 15.43 7.87
CA SER A 14 21.27 15.81 7.12
C SER A 14 22.21 14.65 6.79
N ASP A 15 22.04 13.49 7.40
CA ASP A 15 22.96 12.34 7.36
C ASP A 15 22.40 11.14 6.58
N ILE A 16 21.36 11.33 5.78
CA ILE A 16 20.76 10.27 4.98
C ILE A 16 21.04 10.44 3.48
N GLN A 17 21.07 9.33 2.75
CA GLN A 17 21.01 9.33 1.30
C GLN A 17 19.71 8.67 0.82
N ILE A 18 19.05 9.27 -0.16
CA ILE A 18 17.83 8.73 -0.75
C ILE A 18 18.09 8.27 -2.18
N ARG A 19 17.52 7.14 -2.56
CA ARG A 19 17.42 6.66 -3.93
C ARG A 19 15.95 6.40 -4.26
N PHE A 20 15.50 6.91 -5.38
CA PHE A 20 14.16 6.63 -5.91
C PHE A 20 14.23 5.47 -6.88
N GLU A 21 13.18 4.65 -6.94
CA GLU A 21 13.07 3.52 -7.87
C GLU A 21 14.35 2.67 -7.87
N LYS A 22 14.85 2.32 -6.67
CA LYS A 22 16.12 1.61 -6.57
C LYS A 22 15.92 0.16 -7.00
N PRO A 23 16.69 -0.35 -7.98
CA PRO A 23 16.65 -1.75 -8.32
C PRO A 23 17.29 -2.60 -7.20
N PHE A 24 16.62 -3.70 -6.90
CA PHE A 24 17.16 -4.93 -6.38
C PHE A 24 16.96 -5.98 -7.47
N LYS A 25 17.76 -7.05 -7.49
CA LYS A 25 17.95 -7.99 -8.61
C LYS A 25 16.78 -8.12 -9.61
N ASP A 26 15.55 -8.36 -9.14
CA ASP A 26 14.36 -8.55 -9.97
C ASP A 26 13.19 -7.60 -9.65
N GLN A 27 13.40 -6.57 -8.82
CA GLN A 27 12.34 -5.70 -8.33
C GLN A 27 12.82 -4.29 -7.97
N TYR A 28 11.94 -3.32 -8.13
CA TYR A 28 12.20 -1.93 -7.74
C TYR A 28 11.53 -1.63 -6.40
N VAL A 29 12.19 -0.78 -5.62
CA VAL A 29 11.63 -0.17 -4.42
C VAL A 29 11.50 1.34 -4.64
N ASP A 30 10.31 1.88 -4.41
CA ASP A 30 9.95 3.27 -4.74
C ASP A 30 10.91 4.27 -4.09
N ILE A 31 11.25 4.07 -2.81
CA ILE A 31 12.23 4.87 -2.07
C ILE A 31 13.12 3.94 -1.24
N VAL A 32 14.43 4.15 -1.32
CA VAL A 32 15.40 3.53 -0.41
C VAL A 32 16.19 4.61 0.30
N ILE A 33 16.20 4.52 1.63
CA ILE A 33 16.91 5.44 2.52
C ILE A 33 18.13 4.70 3.05
N PHE A 34 19.30 5.33 2.93
CA PHE A 34 20.57 4.85 3.46
C PHE A 34 21.00 5.75 4.60
N ASN A 35 21.19 5.14 5.77
CA ASN A 35 21.87 5.72 6.93
C ASN A 35 22.67 4.60 7.63
N HIS A 36 22.60 4.50 8.96
CA HIS A 36 23.10 3.34 9.72
C HIS A 36 22.37 2.02 9.36
N GLU A 37 21.20 2.11 8.74
CA GLU A 37 20.38 1.04 8.23
C GLU A 37 20.06 1.28 6.73
N ILE A 38 19.59 0.23 6.04
CA ILE A 38 19.01 0.36 4.70
C ILE A 38 17.50 0.18 4.83
N ILE A 39 16.72 1.22 4.56
CA ILE A 39 15.27 1.20 4.72
C ILE A 39 14.62 1.22 3.33
N GLY A 40 13.82 0.20 3.02
CA GLY A 40 12.98 0.17 1.84
C GLY A 40 11.59 0.75 2.12
N VAL A 41 11.05 1.55 1.22
CA VAL A 41 9.71 2.12 1.35
C VAL A 41 8.93 1.95 0.05
N GLU A 42 7.77 1.33 0.17
CA GLU A 42 6.78 1.16 -0.90
C GLU A 42 5.63 2.11 -0.70
N LEU A 43 5.21 2.75 -1.78
CA LEU A 43 4.18 3.75 -1.80
C LEU A 43 3.02 3.28 -2.67
N LYS A 44 1.81 3.39 -2.11
CA LYS A 44 0.58 3.17 -2.86
C LYS A 44 -0.31 4.39 -2.72
N TYR A 45 -0.89 4.79 -3.85
CA TYR A 45 -1.90 5.83 -3.92
C TYR A 45 -3.04 5.38 -4.83
N LYS A 46 -4.23 5.24 -4.24
CA LYS A 46 -5.44 4.86 -4.97
C LYS A 46 -6.51 5.91 -4.75
N THR A 47 -7.25 6.21 -5.81
CA THR A 47 -8.25 7.27 -5.78
C THR A 47 -9.62 6.70 -6.12
N SER A 48 -10.65 7.16 -5.40
CA SER A 48 -12.01 7.24 -5.91
C SER A 48 -12.19 8.57 -6.63
N GLU A 49 -13.15 8.62 -7.56
CA GLU A 49 -13.50 9.85 -8.26
C GLU A 49 -13.81 10.98 -7.27
N LEU A 50 -13.23 12.14 -7.52
CA LEU A 50 -13.34 13.32 -6.67
C LEU A 50 -13.36 14.56 -7.54
N GLU A 51 -14.30 15.45 -7.27
CA GLU A 51 -14.28 16.84 -7.72
C GLU A 51 -14.14 17.74 -6.49
N PHE A 52 -13.13 18.59 -6.47
CA PHE A 52 -12.84 19.47 -5.34
C PHE A 52 -12.33 20.82 -5.83
N THR A 53 -12.92 21.92 -5.38
CA THR A 53 -12.44 23.27 -5.63
C THR A 53 -11.80 23.83 -4.37
N ASP A 54 -10.50 24.14 -4.44
CA ASP A 54 -9.79 24.80 -3.35
C ASP A 54 -10.20 26.28 -3.28
N LYS A 55 -10.67 26.67 -2.09
CA LYS A 55 -11.17 28.02 -1.81
C LYS A 55 -10.06 29.07 -1.78
N HIS A 56 -8.81 28.68 -1.61
CA HIS A 56 -7.69 29.62 -1.48
C HIS A 56 -7.13 30.08 -2.83
N ASN A 57 -7.13 29.20 -3.83
CA ASN A 57 -6.54 29.47 -5.14
C ASN A 57 -7.55 29.37 -6.31
N SER A 58 -8.82 29.07 -6.04
CA SER A 58 -9.88 28.83 -7.04
C SER A 58 -9.56 27.72 -8.04
N GLU A 59 -8.69 26.78 -7.67
CA GLU A 59 -8.33 25.65 -8.50
C GLU A 59 -9.32 24.49 -8.31
N THR A 60 -9.81 23.92 -9.40
CA THR A 60 -10.66 22.72 -9.37
C THR A 60 -9.86 21.48 -9.77
N PHE A 61 -9.86 20.49 -8.89
CA PHE A 61 -9.26 19.19 -9.08
C PHE A 61 -10.32 18.18 -9.49
N HIS A 62 -10.03 17.43 -10.56
CA HIS A 62 -10.82 16.28 -11.00
C HIS A 62 -9.94 15.02 -10.93
N LEU A 63 -10.15 14.19 -9.92
CA LEU A 63 -9.46 12.90 -9.79
C LEU A 63 -10.29 11.80 -10.43
N LYS A 64 -9.61 10.94 -11.20
CA LYS A 64 -10.22 9.73 -11.75
C LYS A 64 -10.22 8.61 -10.72
N GLU A 65 -11.21 7.74 -10.82
CA GLU A 65 -11.22 6.49 -10.08
C GLU A 65 -10.13 5.54 -10.57
N HIS A 66 -9.34 5.01 -9.63
CA HIS A 66 -8.47 3.86 -9.85
C HIS A 66 -9.27 2.57 -9.61
N ALA A 67 -9.91 2.10 -10.67
CA ALA A 67 -10.69 0.86 -10.69
C ALA A 67 -9.84 -0.38 -10.33
N ALA A 68 -10.51 -1.54 -10.22
CA ALA A 68 -9.92 -2.83 -9.81
C ALA A 68 -9.39 -2.82 -8.36
N ILE A 69 -10.30 -2.55 -7.43
CA ILE A 69 -10.03 -2.50 -5.98
C ILE A 69 -9.47 -3.84 -5.45
N ASP A 70 -9.97 -4.95 -5.98
CA ASP A 70 -9.52 -6.30 -5.67
C ASP A 70 -8.03 -6.50 -6.01
N LEU A 71 -7.61 -6.06 -7.19
CA LEU A 71 -6.20 -6.07 -7.59
C LEU A 71 -5.38 -5.07 -6.76
N GLY A 72 -5.94 -3.89 -6.46
CA GLY A 72 -5.28 -2.90 -5.63
C GLY A 72 -4.97 -3.41 -4.22
N ARG A 73 -5.91 -4.13 -3.61
CA ARG A 73 -5.73 -4.82 -2.32
C ARG A 73 -4.62 -5.86 -2.38
N PHE A 74 -4.64 -6.70 -3.41
CA PHE A 74 -3.57 -7.69 -3.64
C PHE A 74 -2.20 -7.00 -3.77
N ASP A 75 -2.10 -5.96 -4.60
CA ASP A 75 -0.83 -5.28 -4.91
C ASP A 75 -0.21 -4.66 -3.65
N VAL A 76 -1.01 -4.07 -2.76
CA VAL A 76 -0.52 -3.54 -1.47
C VAL A 76 0.09 -4.65 -0.60
N ILE A 77 -0.55 -5.82 -0.53
CA ILE A 77 -0.05 -6.93 0.28
C ILE A 77 1.18 -7.58 -0.38
N GLN A 78 1.23 -7.57 -1.72
CA GLN A 78 2.41 -8.02 -2.46
C GLN A 78 3.62 -7.14 -2.16
N ASP A 79 3.44 -5.84 -1.95
CA ASP A 79 4.53 -4.95 -1.51
C ASP A 79 5.06 -5.33 -0.12
N ILE A 80 4.20 -5.79 0.80
CA ILE A 80 4.62 -6.32 2.11
C ILE A 80 5.51 -7.57 1.89
N GLN A 81 5.03 -8.54 1.12
CA GLN A 81 5.81 -9.77 0.81
C GLN A 81 7.15 -9.43 0.14
N LYS A 82 7.15 -8.47 -0.78
CA LYS A 82 8.37 -7.99 -1.45
C LYS A 82 9.39 -7.46 -0.45
N LEU A 83 8.97 -6.63 0.50
CA LEU A 83 9.86 -6.09 1.52
C LEU A 83 10.32 -7.18 2.51
N GLU A 84 9.47 -8.15 2.87
CA GLU A 84 9.90 -9.33 3.65
C GLU A 84 11.04 -10.09 2.96
N GLN A 85 10.93 -10.30 1.65
CA GLN A 85 11.96 -10.98 0.88
C GLN A 85 13.28 -10.22 0.90
N LEU A 86 13.24 -8.90 0.72
CA LEU A 86 14.43 -8.04 0.77
C LEU A 86 15.07 -7.99 2.15
N VAL A 87 14.27 -8.02 3.23
CA VAL A 87 14.79 -8.13 4.60
C VAL A 87 15.47 -9.48 4.80
N SER A 88 14.80 -10.58 4.45
CA SER A 88 15.37 -11.93 4.64
C SER A 88 16.58 -12.25 3.76
N SER A 89 16.78 -11.50 2.68
CA SER A 89 17.98 -11.59 1.83
C SER A 89 19.08 -10.61 2.25
N ASN A 90 18.92 -9.91 3.39
CA ASN A 90 19.84 -8.88 3.89
C ASN A 90 20.10 -7.75 2.88
N GLN A 91 19.17 -7.50 1.96
CA GLN A 91 19.26 -6.42 0.98
C GLN A 91 18.78 -5.08 1.54
N ILE A 92 17.85 -5.12 2.50
CA ILE A 92 17.44 -4.00 3.32
C ILE A 92 17.39 -4.45 4.78
N THR A 93 17.56 -3.53 5.72
CA THR A 93 17.45 -3.80 7.17
C THR A 93 16.00 -3.90 7.60
N LYS A 94 15.13 -3.01 7.09
CA LYS A 94 13.69 -2.99 7.37
C LYS A 94 12.91 -2.33 6.24
N GLY A 95 11.60 -2.50 6.25
CA GLY A 95 10.71 -2.00 5.19
C GLY A 95 9.49 -1.26 5.71
N TYR A 96 8.92 -0.36 4.89
CA TYR A 96 7.62 0.25 5.15
C TYR A 96 6.74 0.23 3.90
N VAL A 97 5.47 -0.16 4.05
CA VAL A 97 4.44 0.09 3.04
C VAL A 97 3.57 1.24 3.52
N LEU A 98 3.57 2.36 2.81
CA LEU A 98 2.67 3.49 3.02
C LEU A 98 1.59 3.48 1.94
N PHE A 99 0.33 3.33 2.36
CA PHE A 99 -0.82 3.39 1.47
C PHE A 99 -1.71 4.56 1.83
N VAL A 100 -1.94 5.47 0.87
CA VAL A 100 -2.86 6.61 0.98
C VAL A 100 -4.01 6.45 -0.02
N THR A 101 -5.24 6.74 0.40
CA THR A 101 -6.41 6.62 -0.47
C THR A 101 -7.60 7.41 0.06
N ASN A 102 -8.46 7.88 -0.85
CA ASN A 102 -9.80 8.40 -0.52
C ASN A 102 -10.94 7.40 -0.80
N CYS A 103 -10.59 6.17 -1.20
CA CYS A 103 -11.54 5.13 -1.54
C CYS A 103 -11.92 4.30 -0.30
N SER A 104 -13.11 4.55 0.26
CA SER A 104 -13.53 3.97 1.54
C SER A 104 -13.62 2.46 1.55
N THR A 105 -13.75 1.82 0.38
CA THR A 105 -13.81 0.36 0.27
C THR A 105 -12.52 -0.32 0.71
N TYR A 106 -11.40 0.40 0.80
CA TYR A 106 -10.15 -0.18 1.32
C TYR A 106 -10.18 -0.38 2.83
N TRP A 107 -10.76 0.56 3.60
CA TRP A 107 -10.72 0.52 5.07
C TRP A 107 -12.05 0.15 5.74
N THR A 108 -13.16 0.18 4.99
CA THR A 108 -14.47 -0.25 5.48
C THR A 108 -14.82 -1.65 4.99
N ASN A 109 -15.55 -2.39 5.82
CA ASN A 109 -16.20 -3.62 5.38
C ASN A 109 -17.53 -3.28 4.72
N GLN A 110 -17.49 -2.62 3.56
CA GLN A 110 -18.68 -2.53 2.71
C GLN A 110 -18.89 -3.90 2.07
N ALA A 111 -19.52 -4.80 2.83
CA ALA A 111 -20.07 -6.02 2.30
C ALA A 111 -21.14 -5.61 1.27
N TYR A 112 -20.81 -5.68 -0.02
CA TYR A 112 -21.85 -5.97 -1.01
C TYR A 112 -22.54 -7.24 -0.49
N LYS A 113 -23.86 -7.16 -0.26
CA LYS A 113 -24.69 -8.27 0.25
C LYS A 113 -24.26 -9.58 -0.45
N GLY A 114 -23.66 -10.51 0.31
CA GLY A 114 -23.04 -11.73 -0.22
C GLY A 114 -21.51 -11.87 -0.01
N SER A 115 -20.93 -11.19 0.98
CA SER A 115 -19.49 -10.97 1.16
C SER A 115 -18.60 -12.21 1.31
N ASP A 116 -19.15 -13.40 1.59
CA ASP A 116 -18.36 -14.64 1.71
C ASP A 116 -17.93 -15.20 0.35
N GLN A 117 -18.48 -14.66 -0.75
CA GLN A 117 -18.14 -15.08 -2.12
C GLN A 117 -17.26 -14.06 -2.87
N ALA A 118 -16.87 -12.94 -2.24
CA ALA A 118 -16.00 -11.97 -2.91
C ALA A 118 -14.62 -12.60 -3.15
N LEU A 119 -14.17 -12.53 -4.41
CA LEU A 119 -12.98 -13.22 -4.92
C LEU A 119 -11.70 -12.88 -4.16
N ASP A 120 -11.64 -11.70 -3.54
CA ASP A 120 -10.48 -11.10 -2.92
C ASP A 120 -10.60 -10.98 -1.39
N THR A 121 -11.51 -11.72 -0.76
CA THR A 121 -11.78 -11.60 0.69
C THR A 121 -10.50 -11.75 1.54
N ALA A 122 -9.60 -12.65 1.14
CA ALA A 122 -8.30 -12.81 1.79
C ALA A 122 -7.39 -11.57 1.71
N PHE A 123 -7.63 -10.66 0.76
CA PHE A 123 -6.80 -9.47 0.55
C PHE A 123 -7.41 -8.17 1.10
N ARG A 124 -8.63 -8.19 1.68
CA ARG A 124 -9.25 -6.99 2.26
C ARG A 124 -8.35 -6.32 3.29
N LEU A 125 -8.22 -5.00 3.20
CA LEU A 125 -7.42 -4.16 4.10
C LEU A 125 -8.30 -3.47 5.14
N ILE A 126 -9.31 -4.16 5.67
CA ILE A 126 -10.25 -3.59 6.65
C ILE A 126 -9.48 -3.13 7.90
N ASP A 127 -9.90 -2.02 8.50
CA ASP A 127 -9.26 -1.53 9.72
C ASP A 127 -9.24 -2.59 10.82
N LYS A 128 -8.12 -2.64 11.55
CA LYS A 128 -7.79 -3.62 12.61
C LYS A 128 -7.63 -5.06 12.16
N ARG A 129 -7.78 -5.39 10.87
CA ARG A 129 -7.50 -6.73 10.36
C ARG A 129 -6.01 -7.07 10.53
N VAL A 130 -5.72 -8.31 10.90
CA VAL A 130 -4.37 -8.88 10.86
C VAL A 130 -4.16 -9.62 9.54
N LEU A 131 -3.05 -9.31 8.86
CA LEU A 131 -2.58 -9.98 7.64
C LEU A 131 -1.42 -10.91 8.02
N SER A 132 -1.54 -12.20 7.74
CA SER A 132 -0.50 -13.19 8.05
C SER A 132 -0.69 -14.48 7.24
N GLY A 133 0.40 -15.22 7.04
CA GLY A 133 0.38 -16.55 6.40
C GLY A 133 -0.07 -16.52 4.95
N THR A 134 -0.71 -17.60 4.51
CA THR A 134 -1.16 -17.78 3.13
C THR A 134 -2.48 -17.04 2.84
N LEU A 135 -2.43 -16.08 1.91
CA LEU A 135 -3.58 -15.32 1.43
C LEU A 135 -3.86 -15.68 -0.02
N LYS A 136 -5.03 -16.27 -0.29
CA LYS A 136 -5.42 -16.77 -1.62
C LYS A 136 -6.69 -16.12 -2.12
N TRP A 137 -6.77 -16.00 -3.44
CA TRP A 137 -8.02 -15.77 -4.14
C TRP A 137 -9.04 -16.85 -3.80
N HIS A 138 -10.32 -16.52 -3.90
CA HIS A 138 -11.38 -17.52 -3.83
C HIS A 138 -11.17 -18.59 -4.92
N SER A 139 -11.56 -19.84 -4.65
CA SER A 139 -11.20 -21.02 -5.45
C SER A 139 -11.66 -20.99 -6.91
N ASN A 140 -12.64 -20.14 -7.24
CA ASN A 140 -13.20 -19.97 -8.57
C ASN A 140 -12.56 -18.82 -9.39
N VAL A 141 -11.55 -18.13 -8.84
CA VAL A 141 -10.86 -17.05 -9.57
C VAL A 141 -10.14 -17.61 -10.80
N LYS A 142 -10.35 -16.96 -11.94
CA LYS A 142 -9.67 -17.29 -13.20
C LYS A 142 -8.45 -16.41 -13.39
N VAL A 143 -7.44 -16.94 -14.08
CA VAL A 143 -6.24 -16.18 -14.49
C VAL A 143 -6.61 -14.92 -15.28
N SER A 144 -7.69 -14.93 -16.05
CA SER A 144 -8.18 -13.75 -16.77
C SER A 144 -8.65 -12.62 -15.85
N THR A 145 -9.02 -12.93 -14.60
CA THR A 145 -9.52 -11.95 -13.62
C THR A 145 -8.37 -11.26 -12.89
N CYS A 146 -7.41 -12.03 -12.36
CA CYS A 146 -6.32 -11.48 -11.55
C CYS A 146 -4.97 -11.36 -12.29
N GLY A 147 -4.84 -12.01 -13.44
CA GLY A 147 -3.59 -12.13 -14.19
C GLY A 147 -2.67 -13.23 -13.66
N LYS A 148 -1.75 -13.68 -14.52
CA LYS A 148 -0.80 -14.76 -14.23
C LYS A 148 0.12 -14.47 -13.03
N LYS A 149 0.46 -13.19 -12.80
CA LYS A 149 1.36 -12.78 -11.72
C LYS A 149 0.72 -12.87 -10.33
N ARG A 150 -0.62 -12.82 -10.24
CA ARG A 150 -1.36 -12.74 -8.97
C ARG A 150 -2.06 -14.04 -8.58
N ILE A 151 -2.28 -14.94 -9.54
CA ILE A 151 -3.13 -16.13 -9.36
C ILE A 151 -2.70 -17.04 -8.20
N ASN A 152 -1.40 -17.09 -7.90
CA ASN A 152 -0.86 -17.97 -6.85
C ASN A 152 -1.14 -17.47 -5.43
N GLY A 153 -1.69 -16.27 -5.26
CA GLY A 153 -1.86 -15.66 -3.94
C GLY A 153 -0.57 -15.03 -3.42
N ILE A 154 -0.53 -14.80 -2.10
CA ILE A 154 0.58 -14.20 -1.37
C ILE A 154 0.86 -15.06 -0.14
N GLU A 155 2.13 -15.18 0.21
CA GLU A 155 2.60 -15.83 1.44
C GLU A 155 3.33 -14.77 2.28
N LEU A 156 2.81 -14.48 3.46
CA LEU A 156 3.43 -13.58 4.43
C LEU A 156 4.08 -14.39 5.54
N LYS A 157 5.38 -14.14 5.79
CA LYS A 157 6.10 -14.76 6.90
C LYS A 157 5.76 -14.10 8.24
N GLY A 158 5.51 -12.79 8.22
CA GLY A 158 5.13 -12.00 9.38
C GLY A 158 3.63 -11.89 9.61
N SER A 159 3.28 -11.12 10.63
CA SER A 159 1.91 -10.79 11.00
C SER A 159 1.78 -9.28 11.17
N TYR A 160 0.86 -8.68 10.39
CA TYR A 160 0.78 -7.23 10.25
C TYR A 160 -0.63 -6.74 10.53
N GLN A 161 -0.78 -5.89 11.55
CA GLN A 161 -2.06 -5.28 11.84
C GLN A 161 -2.28 -4.05 10.95
N VAL A 162 -3.35 -4.09 10.18
CA VAL A 162 -3.86 -2.94 9.42
C VAL A 162 -4.42 -1.92 10.41
N ASN A 163 -3.89 -0.70 10.35
CA ASN A 163 -4.32 0.42 11.18
C ASN A 163 -4.48 1.65 10.29
N TRP A 164 -5.72 1.97 9.93
CA TRP A 164 -6.04 3.17 9.17
C TRP A 164 -6.10 4.39 10.09
N LYS A 165 -5.57 5.51 9.59
CA LYS A 165 -5.61 6.80 10.25
C LYS A 165 -6.21 7.83 9.29
N ASP A 166 -6.97 8.76 9.83
CA ASP A 166 -7.45 9.92 9.06
C ASP A 166 -6.25 10.79 8.66
N LEU A 167 -6.21 11.21 7.40
CA LEU A 167 -5.21 12.13 6.88
C LEU A 167 -5.78 13.54 6.76
N VAL A 168 -6.89 13.66 6.03
CA VAL A 168 -7.59 14.92 5.78
C VAL A 168 -9.03 14.64 5.38
N ASP A 169 -9.92 15.56 5.70
CA ASP A 169 -11.28 15.60 5.18
C ASP A 169 -11.48 16.92 4.42
N LEU A 170 -11.69 16.82 3.11
CA LEU A 170 -11.93 17.95 2.23
C LEU A 170 -13.38 18.48 2.31
N GLY A 171 -14.27 17.80 3.06
CA GLY A 171 -15.66 18.20 3.25
C GLY A 171 -16.54 18.00 2.02
N CYS A 172 -16.14 17.10 1.11
CA CYS A 172 -16.88 16.77 -0.11
C CYS A 172 -16.99 15.25 -0.32
N ASN A 173 -17.76 14.83 -1.33
CA ASN A 173 -17.94 13.41 -1.64
C ASN A 173 -16.59 12.75 -2.01
N ASN A 174 -16.29 11.59 -1.42
CA ASN A 174 -14.96 10.94 -1.50
C ASN A 174 -13.80 11.88 -1.08
N GLY A 175 -14.06 12.91 -0.27
CA GLY A 175 -13.07 13.89 0.18
C GLY A 175 -12.28 13.47 1.42
N VAL A 176 -12.65 12.36 2.05
CA VAL A 176 -11.94 11.81 3.21
C VAL A 176 -10.78 10.96 2.72
N TYR A 177 -9.57 11.41 3.01
CA TYR A 177 -8.36 10.64 2.80
C TYR A 177 -7.93 9.96 4.09
N ARG A 178 -7.55 8.70 3.95
CA ARG A 178 -6.90 7.93 5.01
C ARG A 178 -5.57 7.37 4.54
N TYR A 179 -4.75 7.00 5.50
CA TYR A 179 -3.52 6.28 5.24
C TYR A 179 -3.32 5.13 6.23
N MET A 180 -2.53 4.15 5.82
CA MET A 180 -1.98 3.14 6.71
C MET A 180 -0.48 2.98 6.44
N ILE A 181 0.25 2.58 7.48
CA ILE A 181 1.68 2.23 7.39
C ILE A 181 1.83 0.83 7.96
N ILE A 182 2.46 -0.06 7.20
CA ILE A 182 2.90 -1.38 7.67
C ILE A 182 4.42 -1.36 7.74
N GLU A 183 4.96 -1.69 8.91
CA GLU A 183 6.39 -1.90 9.12
C GLU A 183 6.73 -3.37 8.93
N ILE A 184 7.78 -3.64 8.16
CA ILE A 184 8.45 -4.94 8.05
C ILE A 184 9.71 -4.81 8.90
N PRO A 185 9.75 -5.40 10.10
CA PRO A 185 10.87 -5.25 11.02
C PRO A 185 12.13 -5.98 10.50
N PRO A 186 13.30 -5.71 11.09
CA PRO A 186 14.50 -6.51 10.84
C PRO A 186 14.28 -8.01 11.08
N GLU A 187 15.03 -8.84 10.37
CA GLU A 187 15.00 -10.29 10.58
C GLU A 187 15.45 -10.61 12.01
N GLN A 188 14.64 -11.36 12.74
CA GLN A 188 14.97 -11.82 14.09
C GLN A 188 15.85 -13.06 13.96
N HIS A 189 17.10 -12.97 14.41
CA HIS A 189 18.05 -14.08 14.50
C HIS A 189 17.76 -14.98 15.71
#